data_AF-A0A6A4HBP8-F1
#
_entry.id   AF-A0A6A4HBP8-F1
#
_cell.length_a   1.000
_cell.length_b   1.000
_cell.length_c   1.000
_cell.angle_alpha   90.00
_cell.angle_beta   90.00
_cell.angle_gamma   90.00
#
_symmetry.space_group_name_H-M   'P 1'
#
loop_
_entity.id
_entity.type
_entity.pdbx_description
1 polymer ?
#
loop_
_entity_poly.entity_id
_entity_poly.type
_entity_poly.pdbx_seq_one_letter_code
_entity_poly.pdbx_strand_id
1 'polypeptide(L)'
;MKKRRRSTTRFVDANNKYHQQATRFREIYIKVENLEETQKILKEDLANTRINVPEIKGSEDELRQRVERFDENISAQKQLRRTEEAQLQDSEEELSNSRKSREVLVDEVSGLNTEAKHQQQRLKDREQLIRDIGAKFGIGNFGQEPLDGPTVLEFISRLDDLKRKQNNELEALQMERKSNRRNTMQSPESSRRQQRNTKLIAPLFVRKSRNALVAITKGESDLENKQELPGQRKIILGDIEEKTRRLEKLKSDFKTANYDEKLSENADKKAVAENKRDKLNQEFMMLNREAESRANLNLKRKEMKSKKTDIEETFDAADIKFKKLTGKSAAIDSIAKDIEDVANQKKREQEDVESNASTATGAFQQAEAVLSEKKSVLRLKQRDLRDAERKMKGSYEKNTLEESITDAIDQLKLARDEFESGTGAAKIYERLLKDGKQKKKCTACNRHMDDDELRVFEKYLKEEIKKSSNSKAKEAKDHVEDWEEEVARLQGLRPTQVTLDTLKFKDIPETEEQVAQCETAVEEARDAADRASSKLETIKGELQDVQSLRESGKTIARLQKEVNRLKQEVESLETELASTGSTKSTEDIQGEIDVLSSQIRALDKESNGWMRERDRQKCRSTDY
;
A
#
# COMPACT_ATOMS: atom_id res chain seq x y z
N MET A 1 -78.09 35.70 -79.19
CA MET A 1 -77.13 34.63 -78.83
C MET A 1 -75.68 34.82 -79.32
N LYS A 2 -75.40 35.34 -80.53
CA LYS A 2 -74.01 35.51 -81.04
C LYS A 2 -73.09 36.41 -80.20
N LYS A 3 -73.59 37.48 -79.55
CA LYS A 3 -72.79 38.37 -78.68
C LYS A 3 -72.31 37.68 -77.38
N ARG A 4 -73.12 36.83 -76.75
CA ARG A 4 -72.73 36.08 -75.54
C ARG A 4 -71.63 35.06 -75.83
N ARG A 5 -71.73 34.28 -76.93
CA ARG A 5 -70.66 33.35 -77.33
C ARG A 5 -69.31 34.04 -77.59
N ARG A 6 -69.30 35.22 -78.22
CA ARG A 6 -68.08 36.00 -78.46
C ARG A 6 -67.45 36.58 -77.18
N SER A 7 -68.27 36.89 -76.18
CA SER A 7 -67.79 37.32 -74.86
C SER A 7 -67.16 36.15 -74.11
N THR A 8 -67.80 34.98 -74.11
CA THR A 8 -67.30 33.79 -73.42
C THR A 8 -65.99 33.29 -74.04
N THR A 9 -65.86 33.28 -75.37
CA THR A 9 -64.59 32.91 -76.02
C THR A 9 -63.45 33.88 -75.67
N ARG A 10 -63.71 35.18 -75.59
CA ARG A 10 -62.69 36.15 -75.14
C ARG A 10 -62.23 35.92 -73.71
N PHE A 11 -63.13 35.55 -72.80
CA PHE A 11 -62.77 35.22 -71.42
C PHE A 11 -61.97 33.92 -71.34
N VAL A 12 -62.32 32.91 -72.13
CA VAL A 12 -61.56 31.65 -72.20
C VAL A 12 -60.15 31.89 -72.76
N ASP A 13 -60.01 32.70 -73.81
CA ASP A 13 -58.70 33.05 -74.38
C ASP A 13 -57.85 33.86 -73.40
N ALA A 14 -58.45 34.80 -72.67
CA ALA A 14 -57.76 35.56 -71.62
C ALA A 14 -57.31 34.65 -70.46
N ASN A 15 -58.17 33.71 -70.05
CA ASN A 15 -57.84 32.76 -68.98
C ASN A 15 -56.74 31.77 -69.41
N ASN A 16 -56.78 31.30 -70.66
CA ASN A 16 -55.71 30.48 -71.23
C ASN A 16 -54.37 31.21 -71.28
N LYS A 17 -54.37 32.50 -71.65
CA LYS A 17 -53.15 33.33 -71.62
C LYS A 17 -52.64 33.51 -70.19
N TYR A 18 -53.53 33.73 -69.22
CA TYR A 18 -53.16 33.84 -67.82
C TYR A 18 -52.56 32.55 -67.28
N HIS A 19 -53.18 31.39 -67.58
CA HIS A 19 -52.64 30.08 -67.23
C HIS A 19 -51.27 29.84 -67.88
N GLN A 20 -51.07 30.18 -69.15
CA GLN A 20 -49.77 30.04 -69.82
C GLN A 20 -48.69 30.94 -69.18
N GLN A 21 -49.04 32.17 -68.79
CA GLN A 21 -48.13 33.06 -68.07
C GLN A 21 -47.79 32.53 -66.68
N ALA A 22 -48.78 32.02 -65.94
CA ALA A 22 -48.57 31.42 -64.62
C ALA A 22 -47.68 30.16 -64.70
N THR A 23 -47.87 29.31 -65.72
CA THR A 23 -47.00 28.14 -65.94
C THR A 23 -45.56 28.55 -66.25
N ARG A 24 -45.36 29.54 -67.14
CA ARG A 24 -44.01 30.05 -67.44
C ARG A 24 -43.34 30.69 -66.23
N PHE A 25 -44.10 31.43 -65.42
CA PHE A 25 -43.57 32.02 -64.19
C PHE A 25 -43.13 30.93 -63.20
N ARG A 26 -43.94 29.87 -63.06
CA ARG A 26 -43.59 28.70 -62.23
C ARG A 26 -42.35 27.98 -62.74
N GLU A 27 -42.21 27.80 -64.05
CA GLU A 27 -41.01 27.20 -64.66
C GLU A 27 -39.75 28.02 -64.42
N ILE A 28 -39.84 29.35 -64.52
CA ILE A 28 -38.72 30.26 -64.22
C ILE A 28 -38.36 30.18 -62.73
N TYR A 29 -39.35 30.17 -61.84
CA TYR A 29 -39.11 30.07 -60.40
C TYR A 29 -38.37 28.78 -60.03
N ILE A 30 -38.81 27.64 -60.57
CA ILE A 30 -38.12 26.35 -60.36
C ILE A 30 -36.68 26.38 -60.89
N LYS A 31 -36.44 27.03 -62.04
CA LYS A 31 -35.07 27.18 -62.56
C LYS A 31 -34.18 28.03 -61.66
N VAL A 32 -34.72 29.11 -61.09
CA VAL A 32 -33.97 29.96 -60.14
C VAL A 32 -33.65 29.18 -58.87
N GLU A 33 -34.62 28.46 -58.32
CA GLU A 33 -34.43 27.63 -57.12
C GLU A 33 -33.34 26.56 -57.34
N ASN A 34 -33.35 25.88 -58.49
CA ASN A 34 -32.29 24.93 -58.86
C ASN A 34 -30.91 25.58 -59.02
N LEU A 35 -30.84 26.81 -59.54
CA LEU A 35 -29.59 27.55 -59.69
C LEU A 35 -29.04 28.03 -58.34
N GLU A 36 -29.91 28.41 -57.41
CA GLU A 36 -29.53 28.76 -56.04
C GLU A 36 -29.02 27.53 -55.27
N GLU A 37 -29.68 26.37 -55.43
CA GLU A 37 -29.25 25.12 -54.83
C GLU A 37 -27.88 24.66 -55.37
N THR A 38 -27.68 24.71 -56.69
CA THR A 38 -26.37 24.39 -57.30
C THR A 38 -25.28 25.38 -56.88
N GLN A 39 -25.58 26.68 -56.74
CA GLN A 39 -24.61 27.64 -56.21
C GLN A 39 -24.23 27.31 -54.77
N LYS A 40 -25.18 26.88 -53.95
CA LYS A 40 -24.93 26.50 -52.55
C LYS A 40 -24.02 25.27 -52.48
N ILE A 41 -24.32 24.23 -53.27
CA ILE A 41 -23.49 23.02 -53.37
C ILE A 41 -22.05 23.38 -53.79
N LEU A 42 -21.88 24.20 -54.82
CA LEU A 42 -20.55 24.61 -55.28
C LEU A 42 -19.77 25.42 -54.24
N LYS A 43 -20.44 26.22 -53.42
CA LYS A 43 -19.80 26.96 -52.32
C LYS A 43 -19.37 26.02 -51.20
N GLU A 44 -20.21 25.05 -50.85
CA GLU A 44 -19.87 24.01 -49.86
C GLU A 44 -18.71 23.14 -50.37
N ASP A 45 -18.72 22.75 -51.64
CA ASP A 45 -17.62 22.01 -52.26
C ASP A 45 -16.31 22.83 -52.23
N LEU A 46 -16.35 24.12 -52.57
CA LEU A 46 -15.16 24.99 -52.51
C LEU A 46 -14.61 25.10 -51.08
N ALA A 47 -15.49 25.28 -50.09
CA ALA A 47 -15.10 25.31 -48.68
C ALA A 47 -14.47 23.98 -48.22
N ASN A 48 -15.09 22.85 -48.58
CA ASN A 48 -14.57 21.51 -48.29
C ASN A 48 -13.21 21.27 -48.97
N THR A 49 -13.03 21.74 -50.20
CA THR A 49 -11.79 21.57 -50.95
C THR A 49 -10.66 22.40 -50.33
N ARG A 50 -10.94 23.62 -49.87
CA ARG A 50 -9.97 24.46 -49.15
C ARG A 50 -9.53 23.87 -47.80
N ILE A 51 -10.41 23.14 -47.13
CA ILE A 51 -10.07 22.45 -45.87
C ILE A 51 -9.15 21.25 -46.15
N ASN A 52 -9.42 20.52 -47.24
CA ASN A 52 -8.71 19.27 -47.55
C ASN A 52 -7.43 19.45 -48.38
N VAL A 53 -7.32 20.56 -49.12
CA VAL A 53 -6.14 20.89 -49.94
C VAL A 53 -5.52 22.17 -49.41
N PRO A 54 -4.49 22.07 -48.56
CA PRO A 54 -3.80 23.24 -48.05
C PRO A 54 -3.12 23.99 -49.19
N GLU A 55 -3.43 25.28 -49.32
CA GLU A 55 -2.82 26.16 -50.32
C GLU A 55 -1.32 26.32 -50.03
N ILE A 56 -0.48 25.84 -50.95
CA ILE A 56 0.96 25.98 -50.86
C ILE A 56 1.32 27.40 -51.30
N LYS A 57 1.66 28.27 -50.34
CA LYS A 57 2.06 29.65 -50.60
C LYS A 57 3.44 29.69 -51.27
N GLY A 58 3.56 30.43 -52.36
CA GLY A 58 4.82 30.68 -53.10
C GLY A 58 4.58 31.42 -54.41
N SER A 59 5.62 32.03 -54.96
CA SER A 59 5.57 32.58 -56.34
C SER A 59 5.43 31.44 -57.36
N GLU A 60 4.85 31.71 -58.53
CA GLU A 60 4.65 30.71 -59.58
C GLU A 60 5.98 30.05 -60.02
N ASP A 61 7.08 30.82 -60.03
CA ASP A 61 8.44 30.33 -60.30
C ASP A 61 8.98 29.42 -59.18
N GLU A 62 8.67 29.73 -57.92
CA GLU A 62 9.07 28.93 -56.75
C GLU A 62 8.29 27.61 -56.71
N LEU A 63 7.00 27.64 -57.06
CA LEU A 63 6.16 26.45 -57.18
C LEU A 63 6.62 25.57 -58.34
N ARG A 64 7.03 26.16 -59.48
CA ARG A 64 7.62 25.41 -60.60
C ARG A 64 8.93 24.73 -60.21
N GLN A 65 9.85 25.44 -59.56
CA GLN A 65 11.09 24.84 -59.06
C GLN A 65 10.84 23.76 -58.02
N ARG A 66 9.82 23.95 -57.17
CA ARG A 66 9.42 22.96 -56.15
C ARG A 66 8.80 21.71 -56.78
N VAL A 67 8.10 21.85 -57.90
CA VAL A 67 7.59 20.72 -58.70
C VAL A 67 8.73 20.02 -59.44
N GLU A 68 9.66 20.76 -60.04
CA GLU A 68 10.84 20.18 -60.72
C GLU A 68 11.77 19.43 -59.77
N ARG A 69 11.93 19.93 -58.53
CA ARG A 69 12.72 19.30 -57.46
C ARG A 69 11.87 18.52 -56.47
N PHE A 70 10.63 18.17 -56.83
CA PHE A 70 9.71 17.52 -55.92
C PHE A 70 10.23 16.16 -55.46
N ASP A 71 10.70 15.34 -56.40
CA ASP A 71 11.22 14.01 -56.10
C ASP A 71 12.51 14.06 -55.26
N GLU A 72 13.39 15.03 -55.53
CA GLU A 72 14.59 15.28 -54.73
C GLU A 72 14.24 15.69 -53.30
N ASN A 73 13.32 16.66 -53.14
CA ASN A 73 12.87 17.11 -51.81
C ASN A 73 12.15 16.00 -51.04
N ILE A 74 11.32 15.20 -51.71
CA ILE A 74 10.62 14.06 -51.09
C ILE A 74 11.61 12.97 -50.69
N SER A 75 12.62 12.68 -51.52
CA SER A 75 13.65 11.70 -51.18
C SER A 75 14.53 12.16 -50.01
N ALA A 76 14.92 13.44 -49.97
CA ALA A 76 15.64 14.05 -48.86
C ALA A 76 14.83 14.03 -47.56
N GLN A 77 13.54 14.40 -47.61
CA GLN A 77 12.65 14.32 -46.45
C GLN A 77 12.43 12.88 -45.97
N LYS A 78 12.32 11.91 -46.89
CA LYS A 78 12.23 10.48 -46.52
C LYS A 78 13.51 9.98 -45.85
N GLN A 79 14.68 10.41 -46.32
CA GLN A 79 15.95 10.07 -45.69
C GLN A 79 16.07 10.70 -44.30
N LEU A 80 15.76 12.00 -44.18
CA LEU A 80 15.76 12.70 -42.89
C LEU A 80 14.81 12.02 -41.89
N ARG A 81 13.60 11.68 -42.32
CA ARG A 81 12.64 10.96 -41.48
C ARG A 81 13.17 9.61 -41.02
N ARG A 82 13.82 8.84 -41.89
CA ARG A 82 14.44 7.56 -41.52
C ARG A 82 15.58 7.73 -40.50
N THR A 83 16.39 8.78 -40.65
CA THR A 83 17.46 9.06 -39.69
C THR A 83 16.91 9.50 -38.34
N GLU A 84 15.86 10.32 -38.33
CA GLU A 84 15.18 10.74 -37.10
C GLU A 84 14.43 9.58 -36.44
N GLU A 85 13.76 8.72 -37.20
CA GLU A 85 13.11 7.49 -36.71
C GLU A 85 14.15 6.54 -36.07
N ALA A 86 15.32 6.38 -36.68
CA ALA A 86 16.41 5.57 -36.12
C ALA A 86 16.96 6.17 -34.82
N GLN A 87 17.21 7.49 -34.78
CA GLN A 87 17.67 8.19 -33.57
C GLN A 87 16.64 8.12 -32.44
N LEU A 88 15.35 8.21 -32.77
CA LEU A 88 14.27 8.04 -31.81
C LEU A 88 14.30 6.62 -31.22
N GLN A 89 14.41 5.59 -32.07
CA GLN A 89 14.46 4.21 -31.64
C GLN A 89 15.68 3.93 -30.74
N ASP A 90 16.86 4.42 -31.11
CA ASP A 90 18.08 4.29 -30.31
C ASP A 90 17.91 4.96 -28.94
N SER A 91 17.33 6.17 -28.91
CA SER A 91 17.04 6.90 -27.66
C SER A 91 16.02 6.19 -26.79
N GLU A 92 14.98 5.58 -27.39
CA GLU A 92 13.98 4.78 -26.68
C GLU A 92 14.59 3.51 -26.08
N GLU A 93 15.51 2.86 -26.79
CA GLU A 93 16.23 1.69 -26.30
C GLU A 93 17.18 2.06 -25.14
N GLU A 94 17.94 3.15 -25.26
CA GLU A 94 18.78 3.67 -24.17
C GLU A 94 17.96 4.02 -22.92
N LEU A 95 16.80 4.65 -23.11
CA LEU A 95 15.89 4.98 -22.01
C LEU A 95 15.34 3.72 -21.34
N SER A 96 14.96 2.71 -22.14
CA SER A 96 14.50 1.41 -21.65
C SER A 96 15.59 0.68 -20.84
N ASN A 97 16.81 0.67 -21.35
CA ASN A 97 17.96 0.05 -20.67
C ASN A 97 18.31 0.78 -19.37
N SER A 98 18.28 2.12 -19.37
CA SER A 98 18.48 2.94 -18.17
C SER A 98 17.41 2.69 -17.11
N ARG A 99 16.14 2.53 -17.52
CA ARG A 99 15.03 2.19 -16.62
C ARG A 99 15.21 0.82 -15.97
N LYS A 100 15.60 -0.20 -16.76
CA LYS A 100 15.89 -1.54 -16.24
C LYS A 100 17.06 -1.53 -15.26
N SER A 101 18.14 -0.81 -15.59
CA SER A 101 19.30 -0.69 -14.70
C SER A 101 18.93 0.00 -13.38
N ARG A 102 18.11 1.06 -13.44
CA ARG A 102 17.58 1.72 -12.24
C ARG A 102 16.73 0.78 -11.39
N GLU A 103 15.87 -0.03 -12.00
CA GLU A 103 15.03 -1.01 -11.29
C GLU A 103 15.90 -2.02 -10.52
N VAL A 104 16.91 -2.59 -11.18
CA VAL A 104 17.88 -3.51 -10.53
C VAL A 104 18.60 -2.85 -9.35
N LEU A 105 19.07 -1.61 -9.50
CA LEU A 105 19.76 -0.90 -8.42
C LEU A 105 18.81 -0.54 -7.26
N VAL A 106 17.56 -0.20 -7.55
CA VAL A 106 16.54 0.08 -6.52
C VAL A 106 16.22 -1.19 -5.73
N ASP A 107 16.11 -2.34 -6.40
CA ASP A 107 15.92 -3.63 -5.76
C ASP A 107 17.11 -4.01 -4.89
N GLU A 108 18.35 -3.79 -5.37
CA GLU A 108 19.57 -4.04 -4.61
C GLU A 108 19.64 -3.17 -3.35
N VAL A 109 19.37 -1.86 -3.46
CA VAL A 109 19.33 -0.94 -2.32
C VAL A 109 18.24 -1.36 -1.33
N SER A 110 17.08 -1.79 -1.81
CA SER A 110 15.98 -2.27 -0.97
C SER A 110 16.35 -3.57 -0.24
N GLY A 111 17.04 -4.49 -0.91
CA GLY A 111 17.58 -5.71 -0.33
C GLY A 111 18.61 -5.41 0.75
N LEU A 112 19.59 -4.55 0.48
CA LEU A 112 20.62 -4.15 1.43
C LEU A 112 20.03 -3.44 2.66
N ASN A 113 19.03 -2.58 2.49
CA ASN A 113 18.33 -1.93 3.60
C ASN A 113 17.57 -2.95 4.47
N THR A 114 16.97 -3.97 3.86
CA THR A 114 16.27 -5.03 4.58
C THR A 114 17.26 -5.89 5.39
N GLU A 115 18.39 -6.25 4.79
CA GLU A 115 19.46 -6.99 5.47
C GLU A 115 20.07 -6.18 6.63
N ALA A 116 20.28 -4.87 6.45
CA ALA A 116 20.74 -3.98 7.51
C ALA A 116 19.76 -3.92 8.69
N LYS A 117 18.44 -3.83 8.41
CA LYS A 117 17.40 -3.87 9.46
C LYS A 117 17.40 -5.21 10.19
N HIS A 118 17.49 -6.33 9.47
CA HIS A 118 17.58 -7.65 10.08
C HIS A 118 18.84 -7.79 10.94
N GLN A 119 19.98 -7.29 10.48
CA GLN A 119 21.21 -7.29 11.28
C GLN A 119 21.06 -6.46 12.56
N GLN A 120 20.43 -5.28 12.48
CA GLN A 120 20.16 -4.46 13.65
C GLN A 120 19.22 -5.17 14.64
N GLN A 121 18.20 -5.88 14.15
CA GLN A 121 17.32 -6.68 15.01
C GLN A 121 18.08 -7.85 15.65
N ARG A 122 18.92 -8.58 14.89
CA ARG A 122 19.77 -9.65 15.43
C ARG A 122 20.71 -9.14 16.52
N LEU A 123 21.25 -7.92 16.39
CA LEU A 123 22.06 -7.31 17.43
C LEU A 123 21.22 -7.02 18.69
N LYS A 124 20.04 -6.41 18.55
CA LYS A 124 19.12 -6.17 19.68
C LYS A 124 18.71 -7.47 20.39
N ASP A 125 18.35 -8.51 19.64
CA ASP A 125 17.95 -9.80 20.21
C ASP A 125 19.12 -10.45 20.96
N ARG A 126 20.35 -10.34 20.44
CA ARG A 126 21.57 -10.83 21.10
C ARG A 126 21.88 -10.04 22.37
N GLU A 127 21.75 -8.73 22.35
CA GLU A 127 21.93 -7.89 23.54
C GLU A 127 20.90 -8.24 24.61
N GLN A 128 19.63 -8.42 24.22
CA GLN A 128 18.58 -8.83 25.15
C GLN A 128 18.86 -10.21 25.74
N LEU A 129 19.32 -11.16 24.93
CA LEU A 129 19.71 -12.48 25.42
C LEU A 129 20.88 -12.41 26.43
N ILE A 130 21.87 -11.55 26.17
CA ILE A 130 22.97 -11.30 27.12
C ILE A 130 22.42 -10.76 28.44
N ARG A 131 21.50 -9.79 28.41
CA ARG A 131 20.85 -9.24 29.60
C ARG A 131 20.04 -10.29 30.36
N ASP A 132 19.25 -11.10 29.66
CA ASP A 132 18.42 -12.15 30.26
C ASP A 132 19.27 -13.22 30.94
N ILE A 133 20.36 -13.67 30.30
CA ILE A 133 21.32 -14.62 30.88
C ILE A 133 22.06 -13.97 32.06
N GLY A 134 22.48 -12.71 31.91
CA GLY A 134 23.12 -11.92 32.96
C GLY A 134 22.27 -11.86 34.23
N ALA A 135 20.99 -11.48 34.07
CA ALA A 135 20.02 -11.43 35.16
C ALA A 135 19.77 -12.80 35.79
N LYS A 136 19.57 -13.84 34.98
CA LYS A 136 19.24 -15.19 35.45
C LYS A 136 20.36 -15.83 36.28
N PHE A 137 21.61 -15.57 35.93
CA PHE A 137 22.78 -16.20 36.57
C PHE A 137 23.61 -15.24 37.42
N GLY A 138 23.14 -14.00 37.62
CA GLY A 138 23.85 -12.97 38.40
C GLY A 138 25.18 -12.53 37.78
N ILE A 139 25.34 -12.68 36.46
CA ILE A 139 26.54 -12.24 35.73
C ILE A 139 26.37 -10.76 35.39
N GLY A 140 26.73 -9.88 36.33
CA GLY A 140 26.74 -8.42 36.11
C GLY A 140 25.36 -7.79 35.84
N ASN A 141 25.27 -6.47 35.95
CA ASN A 141 24.06 -5.72 35.60
C ASN A 141 24.36 -4.90 34.34
N PHE A 142 24.08 -5.47 33.17
CA PHE A 142 24.23 -4.78 31.90
C PHE A 142 22.98 -3.93 31.69
N GLY A 143 23.13 -2.61 31.78
CA GLY A 143 22.02 -1.65 31.71
C GLY A 143 21.25 -1.66 30.39
N GLN A 144 20.37 -0.66 30.22
CA GLN A 144 19.54 -0.49 29.02
C GLN A 144 20.31 0.08 27.81
N GLU A 145 21.56 0.50 27.99
CA GLU A 145 22.40 1.03 26.92
C GLU A 145 22.87 -0.08 25.96
N PRO A 146 23.12 0.24 24.67
CA PRO A 146 23.70 -0.70 23.71
C PRO A 146 25.01 -1.28 24.23
N LEU A 147 25.22 -2.58 24.03
CA LEU A 147 26.41 -3.25 24.54
C LEU A 147 27.57 -3.01 23.57
N ASP A 148 28.69 -2.53 24.10
CA ASP A 148 29.91 -2.40 23.32
C ASP A 148 30.68 -3.74 23.24
N GLY A 149 31.61 -3.84 22.28
CA GLY A 149 32.41 -5.05 22.10
C GLY A 149 33.14 -5.53 23.39
N PRO A 150 33.79 -4.63 24.15
CA PRO A 150 34.44 -4.98 25.41
C PRO A 150 33.50 -5.56 26.47
N THR A 151 32.31 -4.98 26.68
CA THR A 151 31.35 -5.50 27.68
C THR A 151 30.79 -6.88 27.27
N VAL A 152 30.59 -7.11 25.97
CA VAL A 152 30.19 -8.44 25.46
C VAL A 152 31.29 -9.48 25.72
N LEU A 153 32.56 -9.14 25.51
CA LEU A 153 33.68 -10.04 25.79
C LEU A 153 33.81 -10.35 27.29
N GLU A 154 33.59 -9.35 28.15
CA GLU A 154 33.56 -9.55 29.59
C GLU A 154 32.43 -10.51 30.00
N PHE A 155 31.23 -10.33 29.44
CA PHE A 155 30.11 -11.24 29.66
C PHE A 155 30.47 -12.68 29.26
N ILE A 156 31.05 -12.88 28.08
CA ILE A 156 31.47 -14.20 27.58
C ILE A 156 32.46 -14.84 28.55
N SER A 157 33.48 -14.10 29.00
CA SER A 157 34.47 -14.60 29.96
C SER A 157 33.82 -15.05 31.26
N ARG A 158 32.90 -14.25 31.83
CA ARG A 158 32.21 -14.58 33.08
C ARG A 158 31.25 -15.77 32.90
N LEU A 159 30.62 -15.88 31.74
CA LEU A 159 29.75 -17.01 31.40
C LEU A 159 30.56 -18.32 31.28
N ASP A 160 31.74 -18.26 30.66
CA ASP A 160 32.65 -19.40 30.58
C ASP A 160 33.16 -19.83 31.96
N ASP A 161 33.49 -18.88 32.84
CA ASP A 161 33.86 -19.17 34.22
C ASP A 161 32.71 -19.82 35.00
N LEU A 162 31.48 -19.33 34.82
CA LEU A 162 30.30 -19.94 35.44
C LEU A 162 30.08 -21.36 34.92
N LYS A 163 30.17 -21.57 33.60
CA LYS A 163 30.05 -22.88 32.97
C LYS A 163 31.11 -23.85 33.51
N ARG A 164 32.36 -23.40 33.67
CA ARG A 164 33.44 -24.20 34.26
C ARG A 164 33.13 -24.57 35.71
N LYS A 165 32.64 -23.61 36.53
CA LYS A 165 32.23 -23.88 37.91
C LYS A 165 31.10 -24.92 37.99
N GLN A 166 30.05 -24.76 37.19
CA GLN A 166 28.92 -25.69 37.14
C GLN A 166 29.34 -27.08 36.68
N ASN A 167 30.22 -27.18 35.68
CA ASN A 167 30.76 -28.48 35.25
C ASN A 167 31.58 -29.15 36.35
N ASN A 168 32.44 -28.40 37.04
CA ASN A 168 33.25 -28.94 38.15
C ASN A 168 32.37 -29.40 39.32
N GLU A 169 31.31 -28.65 39.64
CA GLU A 169 30.33 -29.02 40.67
C GLU A 169 29.56 -30.29 40.28
N LEU A 170 29.15 -30.40 39.02
CA LEU A 170 28.49 -31.59 38.48
C LEU A 170 29.43 -32.81 38.52
N GLU A 171 30.70 -32.65 38.14
CA GLU A 171 31.71 -33.70 38.27
C GLU A 171 31.94 -34.10 39.74
N ALA A 172 32.00 -33.13 40.66
CA ALA A 172 32.12 -33.39 42.09
C ALA A 172 30.91 -34.17 42.63
N LEU A 173 29.68 -33.77 42.29
CA LEU A 173 28.44 -34.48 42.65
C LEU A 173 28.38 -35.88 42.04
N GLN A 174 28.88 -36.07 40.82
CA GLN A 174 28.99 -37.39 40.21
C GLN A 174 30.02 -38.27 40.91
N MET A 175 31.17 -37.72 41.31
CA MET A 175 32.18 -38.43 42.11
C MET A 175 31.63 -38.77 43.50
N GLU A 176 30.93 -37.85 44.15
CA GLU A 176 30.28 -38.07 45.44
C GLU A 176 29.20 -39.16 45.33
N ARG A 177 28.34 -39.13 44.30
CA ARG A 177 27.38 -40.22 44.03
C ARG A 177 28.07 -41.55 43.79
N LYS A 178 29.17 -41.59 43.03
CA LYS A 178 29.95 -42.82 42.81
C LYS A 178 30.56 -43.32 44.12
N SER A 179 31.10 -42.43 44.95
CA SER A 179 31.67 -42.72 46.26
C SER A 179 30.61 -43.24 47.25
N ASN A 180 29.49 -42.54 47.38
CA ASN A 180 28.35 -42.98 48.18
C ASN A 180 27.84 -44.34 47.71
N ARG A 181 27.64 -44.55 46.40
CA ARG A 181 27.23 -45.85 45.86
C ARG A 181 28.23 -46.97 46.20
N ARG A 182 29.54 -46.68 46.22
CA ARG A 182 30.59 -47.62 46.64
C ARG A 182 30.51 -47.94 48.14
N ASN A 183 30.29 -46.92 48.98
CA ASN A 183 30.12 -47.08 50.43
C ASN A 183 28.82 -47.81 50.81
N THR A 184 27.71 -47.55 50.11
CA THR A 184 26.43 -48.25 50.35
C THR A 184 26.45 -49.70 49.86
N MET A 185 27.29 -50.04 48.87
CA MET A 185 27.45 -51.42 48.38
C MET A 185 28.43 -52.25 49.22
N GLN A 186 29.45 -51.63 49.84
CA GLN A 186 30.44 -52.35 50.68
C GLN A 186 29.93 -52.74 52.09
N SER A 187 28.92 -52.06 52.62
CA SER A 187 28.37 -52.32 53.98
C SER A 187 27.52 -53.62 54.09
N PRO A 188 26.66 -53.99 53.12
CA PRO A 188 25.88 -55.23 53.20
C PRO A 188 26.65 -56.49 52.75
N GLU A 189 27.63 -56.35 51.84
CA GLU A 189 28.38 -57.50 51.30
C GLU A 189 29.42 -58.05 52.27
N SER A 190 30.05 -57.20 53.07
CA SER A 190 30.99 -57.61 54.13
C SER A 190 30.27 -58.37 55.26
N SER A 191 29.10 -57.89 55.68
CA SER A 191 28.26 -58.55 56.70
C SER A 191 27.65 -59.88 56.21
N ARG A 192 27.28 -59.98 54.92
CA ARG A 192 26.76 -61.23 54.33
C ARG A 192 27.83 -62.29 54.09
N ARG A 193 29.10 -61.91 53.84
CA ARG A 193 30.21 -62.86 53.74
C ARG A 193 30.57 -63.49 55.09
N GLN A 194 30.50 -62.76 56.20
CA GLN A 194 30.73 -63.31 57.54
C GLN A 194 29.63 -64.28 58.02
N GLN A 195 28.35 -64.03 57.68
CA GLN A 195 27.24 -64.93 58.02
C GLN A 195 27.17 -66.21 57.17
N ARG A 196 27.72 -66.20 55.94
CA ARG A 196 27.76 -67.41 55.10
C ARG A 196 28.80 -68.43 55.57
N ASN A 197 29.94 -67.99 56.11
CA ASN A 197 30.97 -68.90 56.62
C ASN A 197 30.56 -69.61 57.92
N THR A 198 29.69 -69.03 58.74
CA THR A 198 29.21 -69.66 59.99
C THR A 198 28.09 -70.69 59.77
N LYS A 199 27.33 -70.60 58.67
CA LYS A 199 26.19 -71.51 58.38
C LYS A 199 26.57 -72.82 57.67
N LEU A 200 27.77 -72.93 57.11
CA LEU A 200 28.22 -74.11 56.36
C LEU A 200 28.90 -75.19 57.21
N ILE A 201 29.31 -74.89 58.45
CA ILE A 201 30.10 -75.82 59.30
C ILE A 201 29.20 -76.63 60.28
N ALA A 202 28.02 -76.12 60.65
CA ALA A 202 27.14 -76.73 61.66
C ALA A 202 26.44 -78.06 61.27
N PRO A 203 25.95 -78.28 60.03
CA PRO A 203 25.17 -79.49 59.72
C PRO A 203 26.01 -80.74 59.41
N LEU A 204 27.33 -80.62 59.28
CA LEU A 204 28.21 -81.74 58.94
C LEU A 204 28.57 -82.63 60.14
N PHE A 205 28.45 -82.14 61.38
CA PHE A 205 28.71 -82.93 62.60
C PHE A 205 27.48 -83.73 63.09
N VAL A 206 26.26 -83.22 62.88
CA VAL A 206 25.00 -83.86 63.35
C VAL A 206 24.62 -85.10 62.53
N ARG A 207 25.02 -85.13 61.24
CA ARG A 207 24.66 -86.21 60.31
C ARG A 207 25.48 -87.50 60.52
N LYS A 208 26.66 -87.43 61.16
CA LYS A 208 27.47 -88.61 61.52
C LYS A 208 26.96 -89.35 62.76
N SER A 209 26.32 -88.65 63.70
CA SER A 209 25.84 -89.26 64.97
C SER A 209 24.47 -89.96 64.85
N ARG A 210 23.64 -89.60 63.86
CA ARG A 210 22.28 -90.16 63.69
C ARG A 210 22.25 -91.52 62.97
N ASN A 211 23.29 -91.85 62.20
CA ASN A 211 23.37 -93.11 61.46
C ASN A 211 23.87 -94.29 62.33
N ALA A 212 24.43 -94.04 63.51
CA ALA A 212 24.88 -95.08 64.44
C ALA A 212 23.76 -95.61 65.37
N LEU A 213 22.68 -94.85 65.57
CA LEU A 213 21.58 -95.19 66.50
C LEU A 213 20.45 -96.01 65.88
N VAL A 214 20.28 -95.98 64.55
CA VAL A 214 19.21 -96.71 63.84
C VAL A 214 19.55 -98.20 63.61
N ALA A 215 20.83 -98.56 63.72
CA ALA A 215 21.29 -99.95 63.58
C ALA A 215 21.09 -100.78 64.87
N ILE A 216 20.93 -100.15 66.04
CA ILE A 216 20.81 -100.82 67.34
C ILE A 216 19.35 -101.18 67.65
N THR A 217 18.40 -100.29 67.33
CA THR A 217 16.96 -100.53 67.56
C THR A 217 16.31 -101.55 66.62
N LYS A 218 17.01 -101.98 65.56
CA LYS A 218 16.49 -102.96 64.59
C LYS A 218 16.82 -104.40 64.94
N GLY A 219 17.77 -104.64 65.86
CA GLY A 219 18.13 -105.98 66.34
C GLY A 219 17.32 -106.44 67.57
N GLU A 220 16.74 -105.50 68.32
CA GLU A 220 16.00 -105.79 69.56
C GLU A 220 14.51 -106.07 69.33
N SER A 221 13.93 -105.62 68.20
CA SER A 221 12.50 -105.82 67.88
C SER A 221 12.19 -107.15 67.17
N ASP A 222 13.20 -107.86 66.66
CA ASP A 222 13.02 -109.10 65.87
C ASP A 222 13.17 -110.39 66.71
N LEU A 223 13.49 -110.27 68.01
CA LEU A 223 13.69 -111.40 68.92
C LEU A 223 12.57 -111.60 69.96
N GLU A 224 11.63 -110.66 70.06
CA GLU A 224 10.53 -110.70 71.05
C GLU A 224 9.18 -111.19 70.46
N ASN A 225 9.05 -111.31 69.13
CA ASN A 225 7.79 -111.68 68.46
C ASN A 225 7.70 -113.15 68.03
N LYS A 226 8.21 -114.07 68.85
CA LYS A 226 7.97 -115.52 68.68
C LYS A 226 7.71 -116.21 70.01
N GLN A 227 6.51 -116.05 70.55
CA GLN A 227 5.71 -117.11 71.21
C GLN A 227 4.41 -116.53 71.78
N GLU A 228 3.26 -116.95 71.23
CA GLU A 228 1.96 -117.24 71.87
C GLU A 228 0.79 -117.03 70.90
N LEU A 229 0.39 -118.12 70.25
CA LEU A 229 -0.62 -118.23 69.20
C LEU A 229 -2.00 -118.77 69.68
N PRO A 230 -2.53 -118.33 70.85
CA PRO A 230 -3.98 -118.28 71.04
C PRO A 230 -4.54 -116.88 71.36
N GLY A 231 -3.70 -115.87 71.61
CA GLY A 231 -4.12 -114.47 71.83
C GLY A 231 -4.37 -113.70 70.53
N GLN A 232 -3.69 -114.07 69.44
CA GLN A 232 -3.75 -113.38 68.15
C GLN A 232 -5.11 -113.46 67.46
N ARG A 233 -5.93 -114.49 67.73
CA ARG A 233 -7.26 -114.62 67.08
C ARG A 233 -8.30 -113.65 67.65
N LYS A 234 -8.21 -113.31 68.94
CA LYS A 234 -9.08 -112.30 69.58
C LYS A 234 -8.65 -110.88 69.21
N ILE A 235 -7.34 -110.68 69.01
CA ILE A 235 -6.78 -109.42 68.50
C ILE A 235 -7.16 -109.24 67.02
N ILE A 236 -7.07 -110.27 66.17
CA ILE A 236 -7.46 -110.16 64.76
C ILE A 236 -8.97 -109.96 64.59
N LEU A 237 -9.83 -110.56 65.42
CA LEU A 237 -11.27 -110.26 65.39
C LEU A 237 -11.57 -108.84 65.90
N GLY A 238 -10.86 -108.38 66.93
CA GLY A 238 -10.89 -106.98 67.38
C GLY A 238 -10.39 -106.01 66.31
N ASP A 239 -9.33 -106.37 65.57
CA ASP A 239 -8.79 -105.60 64.46
C ASP A 239 -9.76 -105.58 63.28
N ILE A 240 -10.45 -106.69 62.98
CA ILE A 240 -11.48 -106.72 61.94
C ILE A 240 -12.65 -105.82 62.35
N GLU A 241 -13.15 -105.89 63.58
CA GLU A 241 -14.20 -104.99 64.06
C GLU A 241 -13.74 -103.52 64.09
N GLU A 242 -12.49 -103.25 64.49
CA GLU A 242 -11.90 -101.91 64.49
C GLU A 242 -11.71 -101.37 63.07
N LYS A 243 -11.26 -102.20 62.12
CA LYS A 243 -11.10 -101.84 60.71
C LYS A 243 -12.46 -101.65 60.04
N THR A 244 -13.46 -102.46 60.37
CA THR A 244 -14.82 -102.32 59.86
C THR A 244 -15.47 -101.04 60.39
N ARG A 245 -15.33 -100.74 61.69
CA ARG A 245 -15.75 -99.47 62.30
C ARG A 245 -14.99 -98.27 61.71
N ARG A 246 -13.70 -98.40 61.43
CA ARG A 246 -12.90 -97.37 60.74
C ARG A 246 -13.35 -97.17 59.30
N LEU A 247 -13.69 -98.23 58.58
CA LEU A 247 -14.22 -98.16 57.21
C LEU A 247 -15.61 -97.53 57.18
N GLU A 248 -16.50 -97.88 58.11
CA GLU A 248 -17.81 -97.25 58.25
C GLU A 248 -17.68 -95.78 58.65
N LYS A 249 -16.75 -95.46 59.55
CA LYS A 249 -16.44 -94.08 59.90
C LYS A 249 -15.89 -93.30 58.70
N LEU A 250 -14.94 -93.84 57.93
CA LEU A 250 -14.41 -93.22 56.72
C LEU A 250 -15.48 -93.06 55.63
N LYS A 251 -16.38 -94.05 55.47
CA LYS A 251 -17.52 -93.95 54.53
C LYS A 251 -18.54 -92.92 54.99
N SER A 252 -18.79 -92.81 56.29
CA SER A 252 -19.63 -91.76 56.88
C SER A 252 -18.99 -90.39 56.70
N ASP A 253 -17.71 -90.23 57.03
CA ASP A 253 -16.94 -88.99 56.90
C ASP A 253 -16.91 -88.54 55.42
N PHE A 254 -16.71 -89.48 54.47
CA PHE A 254 -16.76 -89.21 53.03
C PHE A 254 -18.15 -88.74 52.57
N LYS A 255 -19.22 -89.37 53.06
CA LYS A 255 -20.60 -88.93 52.76
C LYS A 255 -20.91 -87.57 53.39
N THR A 256 -20.48 -87.30 54.62
CA THR A 256 -20.71 -86.00 55.29
C THR A 256 -19.90 -84.85 54.69
N ALA A 257 -18.79 -85.15 54.02
CA ALA A 257 -17.92 -84.11 53.47
C ALA A 257 -18.49 -83.42 52.21
N ASN A 258 -19.51 -84.00 51.57
CA ASN A 258 -20.25 -83.46 50.42
C ASN A 258 -19.35 -82.86 49.33
N TYR A 259 -18.28 -83.57 48.96
CA TYR A 259 -17.30 -83.08 47.98
C TYR A 259 -17.93 -82.80 46.60
N ASP A 260 -18.92 -83.61 46.18
CA ASP A 260 -19.58 -83.45 44.88
C ASP A 260 -20.49 -82.20 44.86
N GLU A 261 -21.17 -81.90 45.96
CA GLU A 261 -22.00 -80.68 46.10
C GLU A 261 -21.13 -79.42 46.09
N LYS A 262 -20.00 -79.42 46.82
CA LYS A 262 -19.04 -78.31 46.82
C LYS A 262 -18.37 -78.11 45.46
N LEU A 263 -18.08 -79.20 44.73
CA LEU A 263 -17.55 -79.14 43.38
C LEU A 263 -18.59 -78.55 42.40
N SER A 264 -19.86 -78.93 42.53
CA SER A 264 -20.95 -78.36 41.74
C SER A 264 -21.14 -76.86 42.03
N GLU A 265 -21.18 -76.48 43.31
CA GLU A 265 -21.36 -75.08 43.72
C GLU A 265 -20.20 -74.18 43.24
N ASN A 266 -18.95 -74.66 43.31
CA ASN A 266 -17.82 -73.94 42.75
C ASN A 266 -17.83 -73.89 41.21
N ALA A 267 -18.36 -74.92 40.54
CA ALA A 267 -18.55 -74.90 39.08
C ALA A 267 -19.61 -73.87 38.67
N ASP A 268 -20.73 -73.77 39.38
CA ASP A 268 -21.78 -72.79 39.12
C ASP A 268 -21.29 -71.36 39.37
N LYS A 269 -20.59 -71.12 40.49
CA LYS A 269 -19.95 -69.83 40.78
C LYS A 269 -18.93 -69.44 39.71
N LYS A 270 -18.14 -70.41 39.24
CA LYS A 270 -17.18 -70.20 38.15
C LYS A 270 -17.90 -69.84 36.85
N ALA A 271 -18.95 -70.55 36.47
CA ALA A 271 -19.73 -70.27 35.27
C ALA A 271 -20.39 -68.88 35.31
N VAL A 272 -20.89 -68.46 36.48
CA VAL A 272 -21.43 -67.10 36.67
C VAL A 272 -20.34 -66.04 36.54
N ALA A 273 -19.15 -66.26 37.11
CA ALA A 273 -18.02 -65.35 37.00
C ALA A 273 -17.48 -65.26 35.56
N GLU A 274 -17.42 -66.38 34.84
CA GLU A 274 -17.02 -66.44 33.42
C GLU A 274 -18.02 -65.70 32.53
N ASN A 275 -19.33 -65.93 32.70
CA ASN A 275 -20.36 -65.20 31.97
C ASN A 275 -20.31 -63.68 32.23
N LYS A 276 -20.02 -63.25 33.47
CA LYS A 276 -19.84 -61.83 33.79
C LYS A 276 -18.58 -61.26 33.15
N ARG A 277 -17.46 -62.00 33.18
CA ARG A 277 -16.20 -61.61 32.54
C ARG A 277 -16.39 -61.47 31.03
N ASP A 278 -17.12 -62.37 30.40
CA ASP A 278 -17.35 -62.33 28.95
C ASP A 278 -18.26 -61.16 28.55
N LYS A 279 -19.28 -60.83 29.35
CA LYS A 279 -20.07 -59.59 29.18
C LYS A 279 -19.21 -58.34 29.32
N LEU A 280 -18.37 -58.27 30.34
CA LEU A 280 -17.45 -57.15 30.54
C LEU A 280 -16.39 -57.06 29.43
N ASN A 281 -15.92 -58.19 28.88
CA ASN A 281 -15.04 -58.20 27.72
C ASN A 281 -15.73 -57.65 26.45
N GLN A 282 -17.01 -57.96 26.26
CA GLN A 282 -17.80 -57.38 25.16
C GLN A 282 -17.98 -55.87 25.35
N GLU A 283 -18.32 -55.42 26.56
CA GLU A 283 -18.39 -53.99 26.91
C GLU A 283 -17.02 -53.30 26.75
N PHE A 284 -15.92 -53.95 27.13
CA PHE A 284 -14.57 -53.45 26.97
C PHE A 284 -14.20 -53.29 25.48
N MET A 285 -14.51 -54.28 24.65
CA MET A 285 -14.31 -54.19 23.19
C MET A 285 -15.12 -53.05 22.57
N MET A 286 -16.38 -52.88 23.00
CA MET A 286 -17.23 -51.78 22.55
C MET A 286 -16.68 -50.41 22.99
N LEU A 287 -16.28 -50.26 24.25
CA LEU A 287 -15.69 -49.03 24.79
C LEU A 287 -14.33 -48.72 24.17
N ASN A 288 -13.52 -49.72 23.84
CA ASN A 288 -12.24 -49.51 23.18
C ASN A 288 -12.44 -49.05 21.71
N ARG A 289 -13.50 -49.53 21.05
CA ARG A 289 -13.92 -49.02 19.74
C ARG A 289 -14.44 -47.58 19.83
N GLU A 290 -15.10 -47.23 20.92
CA GLU A 290 -15.55 -45.85 21.20
C GLU A 290 -14.44 -44.93 21.71
N ALA A 291 -13.34 -45.46 22.23
CA ALA A 291 -12.23 -44.68 22.76
C ALA A 291 -11.63 -43.77 21.68
N GLU A 292 -11.57 -44.25 20.43
CA GLU A 292 -11.18 -43.46 19.28
C GLU A 292 -12.17 -42.31 19.01
N SER A 293 -13.49 -42.57 19.04
CA SER A 293 -14.52 -41.54 18.88
C SER A 293 -14.49 -40.50 20.02
N ARG A 294 -14.23 -40.92 21.27
CA ARG A 294 -14.07 -40.02 22.43
C ARG A 294 -12.80 -39.17 22.33
N ALA A 295 -11.69 -39.76 21.90
CA ALA A 295 -10.45 -39.04 21.64
C ALA A 295 -10.63 -38.00 20.52
N ASN A 296 -11.28 -38.40 19.41
CA ASN A 296 -11.62 -37.51 18.31
C ASN A 296 -12.55 -36.37 18.75
N LEU A 297 -13.60 -36.66 19.54
CA LEU A 297 -14.48 -35.64 20.11
C LEU A 297 -13.70 -34.62 20.95
N ASN A 298 -12.80 -35.09 21.82
CA ASN A 298 -11.96 -34.20 22.64
C ASN A 298 -11.01 -33.36 21.80
N LEU A 299 -10.38 -33.94 20.77
CA LEU A 299 -9.54 -33.21 19.82
C LEU A 299 -10.34 -32.13 19.08
N LYS A 300 -11.53 -32.46 18.57
CA LYS A 300 -12.41 -31.53 17.86
C LYS A 300 -12.93 -30.42 18.77
N ARG A 301 -13.29 -30.73 20.01
CA ARG A 301 -13.65 -29.72 21.03
C ARG A 301 -12.48 -28.79 21.35
N LYS A 302 -11.25 -29.32 21.44
CA LYS A 302 -10.04 -28.52 21.68
C LYS A 302 -9.73 -27.63 20.48
N GLU A 303 -9.81 -28.16 19.26
CA GLU A 303 -9.63 -27.39 18.02
C GLU A 303 -10.67 -26.28 17.91
N MET A 304 -11.95 -26.57 18.18
CA MET A 304 -13.03 -25.57 18.19
C MET A 304 -12.76 -24.47 19.23
N LYS A 305 -12.32 -24.82 20.43
CA LYS A 305 -11.96 -23.83 21.46
C LYS A 305 -10.80 -22.95 21.01
N SER A 306 -9.73 -23.55 20.48
CA SER A 306 -8.58 -22.81 19.94
C SER A 306 -9.02 -21.79 18.88
N LYS A 307 -9.80 -22.23 17.88
CA LYS A 307 -10.27 -21.34 16.81
C LYS A 307 -11.22 -20.24 17.30
N LYS A 308 -11.99 -20.47 18.37
CA LYS A 308 -12.81 -19.43 19.00
C LYS A 308 -11.93 -18.36 19.65
N THR A 309 -10.87 -18.76 20.36
CA THR A 309 -9.90 -17.83 20.93
C THR A 309 -9.19 -17.05 19.83
N ASP A 310 -8.78 -17.69 18.73
CA ASP A 310 -8.18 -17.00 17.58
C ASP A 310 -9.14 -15.97 16.95
N ILE A 311 -10.45 -16.27 16.90
CA ILE A 311 -11.48 -15.32 16.45
C ILE A 311 -11.55 -14.12 17.40
N GLU A 312 -11.58 -14.34 18.71
CA GLU A 312 -11.66 -13.28 19.72
C GLU A 312 -10.43 -12.36 19.64
N GLU A 313 -9.22 -12.93 19.58
CA GLU A 313 -7.97 -12.16 19.47
C GLU A 313 -7.89 -11.34 18.18
N THR A 314 -8.24 -11.96 17.03
CA THR A 314 -8.25 -11.25 15.74
C THR A 314 -9.35 -10.21 15.66
N PHE A 315 -10.51 -10.46 16.28
CA PHE A 315 -11.60 -9.51 16.41
C PHE A 315 -11.21 -8.30 17.26
N ASP A 316 -10.63 -8.50 18.44
CA ASP A 316 -10.24 -7.39 19.32
C ASP A 316 -9.22 -6.47 18.65
N ALA A 317 -8.24 -7.03 17.95
CA ALA A 317 -7.28 -6.27 17.17
C ALA A 317 -7.94 -5.48 16.02
N ALA A 318 -8.93 -6.09 15.34
CA ALA A 318 -9.69 -5.46 14.27
C ALA A 318 -10.65 -4.38 14.81
N ASP A 319 -11.32 -4.61 15.93
CA ASP A 319 -12.31 -3.70 16.52
C ASP A 319 -11.66 -2.41 17.03
N ILE A 320 -10.42 -2.45 17.53
CA ILE A 320 -9.65 -1.24 17.88
C ILE A 320 -9.45 -0.33 16.66
N LYS A 321 -9.04 -0.92 15.53
CA LYS A 321 -8.84 -0.18 14.27
C LYS A 321 -10.17 0.29 13.68
N PHE A 322 -11.21 -0.55 13.74
CA PHE A 322 -12.55 -0.22 13.28
C PHE A 322 -13.15 0.94 14.07
N LYS A 323 -13.00 0.95 15.40
CA LYS A 323 -13.39 2.05 16.29
C LYS A 323 -12.65 3.34 15.96
N LYS A 324 -11.36 3.29 15.64
CA LYS A 324 -10.59 4.48 15.24
C LYS A 324 -11.16 5.11 13.97
N LEU A 325 -11.62 4.31 13.01
CA LEU A 325 -12.14 4.79 11.72
C LEU A 325 -13.61 5.21 11.77
N THR A 326 -14.44 4.56 12.58
CA THR A 326 -15.91 4.76 12.58
C THR A 326 -16.46 5.39 13.86
N GLY A 327 -15.69 5.39 14.94
CA GLY A 327 -16.13 5.75 16.29
C GLY A 327 -17.06 4.71 16.94
N LYS A 328 -17.33 3.58 16.30
CA LYS A 328 -18.27 2.55 16.76
C LYS A 328 -17.59 1.18 16.87
N SER A 329 -18.13 0.31 17.71
CA SER A 329 -17.70 -1.10 17.81
C SER A 329 -18.52 -1.95 16.83
N ALA A 330 -17.89 -2.94 16.20
CA ALA A 330 -18.59 -3.94 15.40
C ALA A 330 -19.01 -5.13 16.28
N ALA A 331 -19.95 -5.96 15.81
CA ALA A 331 -20.21 -7.26 16.42
C ALA A 331 -19.39 -8.35 15.72
N ILE A 332 -18.97 -9.39 16.44
CA ILE A 332 -18.14 -10.49 15.89
C ILE A 332 -18.80 -11.13 14.65
N ASP A 333 -20.13 -11.27 14.67
CA ASP A 333 -20.87 -11.91 13.57
C ASP A 333 -21.09 -10.99 12.36
N SER A 334 -21.05 -9.66 12.54
CA SER A 334 -21.28 -8.67 11.48
C SER A 334 -20.03 -7.97 10.99
N ILE A 335 -18.88 -8.12 11.67
CA ILE A 335 -17.66 -7.34 11.41
C ILE A 335 -17.19 -7.37 9.96
N ALA A 336 -17.29 -8.51 9.27
CA ALA A 336 -16.89 -8.61 7.87
C ALA A 336 -17.79 -7.75 6.95
N LYS A 337 -19.08 -7.66 7.26
CA LYS A 337 -20.04 -6.83 6.53
C LYS A 337 -19.85 -5.36 6.87
N ASP A 338 -19.70 -5.05 8.16
CA ASP A 338 -19.50 -3.68 8.64
C ASP A 338 -18.21 -3.07 8.06
N ILE A 339 -17.13 -3.86 7.94
CA ILE A 339 -15.89 -3.45 7.27
C ILE A 339 -16.10 -3.18 5.78
N GLU A 340 -16.90 -3.99 5.07
CA GLU A 340 -17.19 -3.76 3.66
C GLU A 340 -18.02 -2.48 3.44
N ASP A 341 -18.99 -2.23 4.33
CA ASP A 341 -19.81 -1.02 4.28
C ASP A 341 -18.96 0.24 4.51
N VAL A 342 -18.04 0.20 5.47
CA VAL A 342 -17.05 1.27 5.71
C VAL A 342 -16.10 1.43 4.53
N ALA A 343 -15.64 0.34 3.92
CA ALA A 343 -14.78 0.40 2.73
C ALA A 343 -15.48 1.10 1.57
N ASN A 344 -16.75 0.78 1.34
CA ASN A 344 -17.56 1.41 0.30
C ASN A 344 -17.82 2.88 0.60
N GLN A 345 -18.09 3.24 1.85
CA GLN A 345 -18.25 4.63 2.27
C GLN A 345 -16.95 5.41 2.04
N LYS A 346 -15.81 4.91 2.51
CA LYS A 346 -14.51 5.57 2.37
C LYS A 346 -14.05 5.69 0.92
N LYS A 347 -14.41 4.71 0.08
CA LYS A 347 -14.15 4.80 -1.36
C LYS A 347 -14.95 5.91 -2.04
N ARG A 348 -16.23 6.10 -1.68
CA ARG A 348 -17.03 7.23 -2.17
C ARG A 348 -16.47 8.56 -1.68
N GLU A 349 -16.11 8.64 -0.39
CA GLU A 349 -15.45 9.82 0.16
C GLU A 349 -14.12 10.14 -0.57
N GLN A 350 -13.36 9.11 -0.96
CA GLN A 350 -12.16 9.29 -1.78
C GLN A 350 -12.49 9.88 -3.15
N GLU A 351 -13.47 9.31 -3.87
CA GLU A 351 -13.88 9.80 -5.19
C GLU A 351 -14.31 11.27 -5.14
N ASP A 352 -15.08 11.67 -4.13
CA ASP A 352 -15.52 13.05 -3.92
C ASP A 352 -14.34 13.98 -3.62
N VAL A 353 -13.43 13.59 -2.71
CA VAL A 353 -12.27 14.40 -2.35
C VAL A 353 -11.24 14.46 -3.46
N GLU A 354 -11.08 13.41 -4.25
CA GLU A 354 -10.22 13.37 -5.42
C GLU A 354 -10.73 14.30 -6.53
N SER A 355 -12.04 14.33 -6.77
CA SER A 355 -12.67 15.29 -7.68
C SER A 355 -12.47 16.73 -7.21
N ASN A 356 -12.64 16.99 -5.91
CA ASN A 356 -12.39 18.31 -5.32
C ASN A 356 -10.92 18.73 -5.42
N ALA A 357 -9.98 17.82 -5.15
CA ALA A 357 -8.54 18.08 -5.25
C ALA A 357 -8.13 18.36 -6.71
N SER A 358 -8.65 17.59 -7.67
CA SER A 358 -8.44 17.84 -9.09
C SER A 358 -8.97 19.21 -9.52
N THR A 359 -10.18 19.57 -9.08
CA THR A 359 -10.80 20.87 -9.37
C THR A 359 -9.98 22.03 -8.76
N ALA A 360 -9.57 21.91 -7.49
CA ALA A 360 -8.77 22.92 -6.82
C ALA A 360 -7.38 23.09 -7.46
N THR A 361 -6.75 21.99 -7.86
CA THR A 361 -5.46 22.01 -8.58
C THR A 361 -5.61 22.67 -9.96
N GLY A 362 -6.69 22.37 -10.68
CA GLY A 362 -7.00 23.02 -11.95
C GLY A 362 -7.23 24.53 -11.81
N ALA A 363 -7.95 24.95 -10.76
CA ALA A 363 -8.16 26.36 -10.45
C ALA A 363 -6.84 27.09 -10.12
N PHE A 364 -5.96 26.45 -9.35
CA PHE A 364 -4.61 26.97 -9.08
C PHE A 364 -3.79 27.15 -10.36
N GLN A 365 -3.73 26.14 -11.23
CA GLN A 365 -3.02 26.24 -12.51
C GLN A 365 -3.59 27.33 -13.42
N GLN A 366 -4.91 27.49 -13.44
CA GLN A 366 -5.57 28.57 -14.18
C GLN A 366 -5.19 29.94 -13.63
N ALA A 367 -5.18 30.11 -12.30
CA ALA A 367 -4.76 31.36 -11.65
C ALA A 367 -3.28 31.68 -11.94
N GLU A 368 -2.39 30.69 -11.90
CA GLU A 368 -0.97 30.88 -12.26
C GLU A 368 -0.79 31.28 -13.73
N ALA A 369 -1.56 30.68 -14.64
CA ALA A 369 -1.52 31.03 -16.06
C ALA A 369 -1.95 32.50 -16.28
N VAL A 370 -3.04 32.93 -15.65
CA VAL A 370 -3.52 34.32 -15.71
C VAL A 370 -2.48 35.28 -15.12
N LEU A 371 -1.87 34.95 -13.98
CA LEU A 371 -0.82 35.76 -13.38
C LEU A 371 0.40 35.89 -14.31
N SER A 372 0.82 34.78 -14.93
CA SER A 372 1.93 34.77 -15.90
C SER A 372 1.64 35.67 -17.11
N GLU A 373 0.42 35.58 -17.66
CA GLU A 373 -0.05 36.44 -18.75
C GLU A 373 0.02 37.93 -18.34
N LYS A 374 -0.55 38.29 -17.20
CA LYS A 374 -0.57 39.69 -16.71
C LYS A 374 0.84 40.22 -16.43
N LYS A 375 1.73 39.40 -15.86
CA LYS A 375 3.16 39.74 -15.69
C LYS A 375 3.87 39.96 -17.03
N SER A 376 3.52 39.20 -18.07
CA SER A 376 4.07 39.40 -19.41
C SER A 376 3.62 40.73 -20.03
N VAL A 377 2.35 41.09 -19.88
CA VAL A 377 1.78 42.37 -20.32
C VAL A 377 2.44 43.55 -19.58
N LEU A 378 2.62 43.43 -18.26
CA LEU A 378 3.31 44.44 -17.47
C LEU A 378 4.75 44.67 -17.97
N ARG A 379 5.50 43.59 -18.23
CA ARG A 379 6.86 43.68 -18.79
C ARG A 379 6.90 44.35 -20.16
N LEU A 380 5.90 44.09 -21.00
CA LEU A 380 5.78 44.74 -22.31
C LEU A 380 5.53 46.24 -22.15
N LYS A 381 4.54 46.63 -21.34
CA LYS A 381 4.25 48.06 -21.06
C LYS A 381 5.44 48.80 -20.44
N GLN A 382 6.17 48.16 -19.53
CA GLN A 382 7.41 48.72 -18.97
C GLN A 382 8.53 48.86 -20.01
N ARG A 383 8.59 47.98 -21.02
CA ARG A 383 9.52 48.13 -22.14
C ARG A 383 9.11 49.31 -23.03
N ASP A 384 7.83 49.41 -23.38
CA ASP A 384 7.29 50.50 -24.19
C ASP A 384 7.51 51.85 -23.50
N LEU A 385 7.36 51.91 -22.18
CA LEU A 385 7.68 53.11 -21.38
C LEU A 385 9.16 53.48 -21.53
N ARG A 386 10.09 52.52 -21.35
CA ARG A 386 11.54 52.78 -21.51
C ARG A 386 11.90 53.24 -22.92
N ASP A 387 11.25 52.68 -23.94
CA ASP A 387 11.49 53.07 -25.32
C ASP A 387 10.94 54.47 -25.62
N ALA A 388 9.76 54.81 -25.09
CA ALA A 388 9.21 56.17 -25.15
C ALA A 388 10.08 57.18 -24.38
N GLU A 389 10.52 56.85 -23.16
CA GLU A 389 11.44 57.67 -22.37
C GLU A 389 12.78 57.87 -23.09
N ARG A 390 13.33 56.83 -23.73
CA ARG A 390 14.56 56.94 -24.53
C ARG A 390 14.38 57.86 -25.74
N LYS A 391 13.23 57.81 -26.42
CA LYS A 391 12.91 58.72 -27.54
C LYS A 391 12.74 60.17 -27.08
N MET A 392 12.27 60.39 -25.85
CA MET A 392 12.08 61.73 -25.29
C MET A 392 13.37 62.29 -24.68
N LYS A 393 14.24 61.43 -24.14
CA LYS A 393 15.48 61.82 -23.49
C LYS A 393 16.48 62.39 -24.49
N GLY A 394 16.84 63.65 -24.31
CA GLY A 394 17.76 64.37 -25.21
C GLY A 394 17.10 64.93 -26.47
N SER A 395 15.78 64.81 -26.61
CA SER A 395 15.05 65.37 -27.75
C SER A 395 14.68 66.85 -27.57
N TYR A 396 14.84 67.41 -26.36
CA TYR A 396 14.63 68.82 -26.05
C TYR A 396 15.47 69.21 -24.82
N GLU A 397 15.82 70.49 -24.70
CA GLU A 397 16.77 70.99 -23.69
C GLU A 397 16.10 71.45 -22.39
N LYS A 398 14.83 71.87 -22.43
CA LYS A 398 14.10 72.36 -21.24
C LYS A 398 13.45 71.23 -20.44
N ASN A 399 12.84 71.57 -19.30
CA ASN A 399 12.25 70.60 -18.39
C ASN A 399 11.00 69.91 -18.97
N THR A 400 10.26 70.58 -19.84
CA THR A 400 9.07 69.99 -20.50
C THR A 400 9.04 70.23 -22.00
N LEU A 401 8.38 69.33 -22.73
CA LEU A 401 8.18 69.45 -24.18
C LEU A 401 7.40 70.73 -24.53
N GLU A 402 6.37 71.07 -23.76
CA GLU A 402 5.54 72.25 -24.01
C GLU A 402 6.31 73.57 -23.81
N GLU A 403 7.17 73.65 -22.80
CA GLU A 403 8.07 74.81 -22.62
C GLU A 403 9.06 74.94 -23.78
N SER A 404 9.57 73.81 -24.30
CA SER A 404 10.50 73.80 -25.44
C SER A 404 9.80 74.20 -26.75
N ILE A 405 8.57 73.74 -26.97
CA ILE A 405 7.75 74.15 -28.13
C ILE A 405 7.45 75.66 -28.06
N THR A 406 7.07 76.16 -26.89
CA THR A 406 6.74 77.58 -26.70
C THR A 406 7.95 78.46 -26.99
N ASP A 407 9.12 78.06 -26.49
CA ASP A 407 10.38 78.75 -26.73
C ASP A 407 10.78 78.77 -28.20
N ALA A 408 10.73 77.62 -28.88
CA ALA A 408 11.04 77.52 -30.31
C ALA A 408 10.06 78.37 -31.15
N ILE A 409 8.78 78.44 -30.77
CA ILE A 409 7.80 79.34 -31.39
C ILE A 409 8.18 80.80 -31.17
N ASP A 410 8.64 81.18 -29.98
CA ASP A 410 9.05 82.56 -29.68
C ASP A 410 10.35 82.94 -30.41
N GLN A 411 11.33 82.04 -30.49
CA GLN A 411 12.55 82.23 -31.32
C GLN A 411 12.21 82.34 -32.81
N LEU A 412 11.26 81.52 -33.30
CA LEU A 412 10.78 81.61 -34.66
C LEU A 412 10.12 82.98 -34.95
N LYS A 413 9.35 83.52 -34.02
CA LYS A 413 8.78 84.87 -34.16
C LYS A 413 9.88 85.92 -34.25
N LEU A 414 10.88 85.88 -33.37
CA LEU A 414 12.01 86.81 -33.40
C LEU A 414 12.78 86.71 -34.73
N ALA A 415 13.09 85.50 -35.19
CA ALA A 415 13.78 85.28 -36.46
C ALA A 415 12.96 85.79 -37.66
N ARG A 416 11.64 85.61 -37.63
CA ARG A 416 10.72 86.16 -38.66
C ARG A 416 10.70 87.69 -38.63
N ASP A 417 10.59 88.30 -37.45
CA ASP A 417 10.60 89.76 -37.30
C ASP A 417 11.92 90.38 -37.81
N GLU A 418 13.06 89.72 -37.56
CA GLU A 418 14.37 90.12 -38.07
C GLU A 418 14.48 89.98 -39.59
N PHE A 419 14.00 88.86 -40.14
CA PHE A 419 13.95 88.63 -41.58
C PHE A 419 13.03 89.62 -42.31
N GLU A 420 11.84 89.89 -41.77
CA GLU A 420 10.89 90.86 -42.30
C GLU A 420 11.43 92.29 -42.22
N SER A 421 12.10 92.65 -41.13
CA SER A 421 12.76 93.95 -40.99
C SER A 421 13.89 94.14 -42.00
N GLY A 422 14.74 93.12 -42.19
CA GLY A 422 15.84 93.14 -43.16
C GLY A 422 15.38 93.21 -44.62
N THR A 423 14.40 92.38 -44.98
CA THR A 423 13.82 92.35 -46.34
C THR A 423 12.93 93.56 -46.63
N GLY A 424 12.19 94.05 -45.63
CA GLY A 424 11.37 95.25 -45.71
C GLY A 424 12.23 96.49 -45.97
N ALA A 425 13.34 96.65 -45.23
CA ALA A 425 14.31 97.72 -45.47
C ALA A 425 14.92 97.65 -46.88
N ALA A 426 15.32 96.46 -47.34
CA ALA A 426 15.85 96.26 -48.70
C ALA A 426 14.85 96.69 -49.78
N LYS A 427 13.58 96.26 -49.68
CA LYS A 427 12.50 96.64 -50.62
C LYS A 427 12.22 98.14 -50.61
N ILE A 428 12.29 98.78 -49.44
CA ILE A 428 12.15 100.24 -49.32
C ILE A 428 13.32 100.92 -50.04
N TYR A 429 14.57 100.54 -49.78
CA TYR A 429 15.73 101.12 -50.45
C TYR A 429 15.72 100.90 -51.97
N GLU A 430 15.27 99.73 -52.45
CA GLU A 430 15.07 99.45 -53.88
C GLU A 430 14.03 100.39 -54.51
N ARG A 431 12.91 100.64 -53.81
CA ARG A 431 11.87 101.57 -54.25
C ARG A 431 12.39 103.02 -54.27
N LEU A 432 13.11 103.44 -53.23
CA LEU A 432 13.73 104.77 -53.17
C LEU A 432 14.77 104.97 -54.29
N LEU A 433 15.56 103.92 -54.60
CA LEU A 433 16.52 103.93 -55.70
C LEU A 433 15.84 104.06 -57.06
N LYS A 434 14.75 103.30 -57.29
CA LYS A 434 13.98 103.34 -58.53
C LYS A 434 13.33 104.71 -58.75
N ASP A 435 12.67 105.24 -57.73
CA ASP A 435 11.98 106.53 -57.81
C ASP A 435 12.96 107.70 -57.90
N GLY A 436 14.09 107.65 -57.18
CA GLY A 436 15.14 108.67 -57.26
C GLY A 436 15.78 108.75 -58.65
N LYS A 437 16.01 107.60 -59.31
CA LYS A 437 16.48 107.54 -60.70
C LYS A 437 15.49 108.10 -61.70
N GLN A 438 14.20 107.75 -61.56
CA GLN A 438 13.16 108.17 -62.51
C GLN A 438 12.82 109.65 -62.40
N LYS A 439 12.79 110.21 -61.18
CA LYS A 439 12.29 111.56 -60.93
C LYS A 439 13.39 112.59 -60.64
N LYS A 440 14.67 112.17 -60.61
CA LYS A 440 15.84 112.98 -60.22
C LYS A 440 15.60 113.81 -58.94
N LYS A 441 14.90 113.25 -57.96
CA LYS A 441 14.61 113.92 -56.68
C LYS A 441 14.63 112.93 -55.52
N CYS A 442 15.04 113.39 -54.35
CA CYS A 442 15.01 112.59 -53.14
C CYS A 442 13.56 112.30 -52.76
N THR A 443 13.22 111.02 -52.60
CA THR A 443 11.87 110.55 -52.24
C THR A 443 11.47 110.86 -50.80
N ALA A 444 12.43 111.12 -49.91
CA ALA A 444 12.17 111.44 -48.50
C ALA A 444 11.89 112.94 -48.26
N CYS A 445 12.64 113.83 -48.92
CA CYS A 445 12.52 115.29 -48.73
C CYS A 445 12.06 116.07 -49.97
N ASN A 446 11.76 115.38 -51.08
CA ASN A 446 11.36 115.95 -52.38
C ASN A 446 12.35 116.92 -53.03
N ARG A 447 13.58 117.05 -52.50
CA ARG A 447 14.64 117.90 -53.06
C ARG A 447 15.15 117.36 -54.40
N HIS A 448 15.33 118.21 -55.41
CA HIS A 448 15.96 117.85 -56.68
C HIS A 448 17.44 117.49 -56.48
N MET A 449 17.93 116.48 -57.21
CA MET A 449 19.32 116.01 -57.11
C MET A 449 20.02 116.23 -58.44
N ASP A 450 21.16 116.91 -58.40
CA ASP A 450 22.03 117.08 -59.58
C ASP A 450 22.76 115.78 -59.92
N ASP A 451 23.35 115.66 -61.11
CA ASP A 451 23.89 114.39 -61.61
C ASP A 451 25.04 113.83 -60.72
N ASP A 452 25.82 114.69 -60.04
CA ASP A 452 26.83 114.26 -59.06
C ASP A 452 26.21 113.82 -57.73
N GLU A 453 25.17 114.49 -57.25
CA GLU A 453 24.42 114.10 -56.04
C GLU A 453 23.66 112.77 -56.27
N LEU A 454 23.13 112.56 -57.48
CA LEU A 454 22.46 111.32 -57.88
C LEU A 454 23.43 110.14 -57.86
N ARG A 455 24.70 110.33 -58.27
CA ARG A 455 25.72 109.27 -58.20
C ARG A 455 26.04 108.85 -56.76
N VAL A 456 26.12 109.80 -55.84
CA VAL A 456 26.34 109.52 -54.41
C VAL A 456 25.12 108.82 -53.80
N PHE A 457 23.91 109.29 -54.11
CA PHE A 457 22.65 108.67 -53.70
C PHE A 457 22.53 107.23 -54.19
N GLU A 458 22.82 106.98 -55.46
CA GLU A 458 22.81 105.62 -56.03
C GLU A 458 23.85 104.72 -55.37
N LYS A 459 25.06 105.24 -55.12
CA LYS A 459 26.12 104.47 -54.47
C LYS A 459 25.71 104.09 -53.05
N TYR A 460 25.18 105.04 -52.27
CA TYR A 460 24.71 104.83 -50.91
C TYR A 460 23.56 103.80 -50.86
N LEU A 461 22.53 103.95 -51.69
CA LEU A 461 21.42 103.00 -51.71
C LEU A 461 21.82 101.63 -52.25
N LYS A 462 22.71 101.54 -53.24
CA LYS A 462 23.25 100.24 -53.69
C LYS A 462 24.09 99.57 -52.60
N GLU A 463 24.86 100.33 -51.83
CA GLU A 463 25.61 99.82 -50.68
C GLU A 463 24.67 99.34 -49.57
N GLU A 464 23.60 100.09 -49.25
CA GLU A 464 22.62 99.67 -48.24
C GLU A 464 21.77 98.48 -48.70
N ILE A 465 21.34 98.42 -49.96
CA ILE A 465 20.69 97.23 -50.54
C ILE A 465 21.63 96.03 -50.50
N LYS A 466 22.92 96.20 -50.75
CA LYS A 466 23.91 95.11 -50.70
C LYS A 466 24.14 94.63 -49.27
N LYS A 467 24.19 95.54 -48.29
CA LYS A 467 24.29 95.23 -46.85
C LYS A 467 23.03 94.54 -46.32
N SER A 468 21.86 94.93 -46.81
CA SER A 468 20.58 94.37 -46.37
C SER A 468 20.18 93.09 -47.10
N SER A 469 20.61 92.86 -48.35
CA SER A 469 20.11 91.74 -49.18
C SER A 469 21.01 90.50 -49.25
N ASN A 470 22.34 90.59 -49.08
CA ASN A 470 23.22 89.51 -49.55
C ASN A 470 23.88 88.62 -48.48
N SER A 471 23.88 88.98 -47.19
CA SER A 471 24.32 88.06 -46.12
C SER A 471 23.31 87.96 -44.99
N LYS A 472 22.95 89.10 -44.37
CA LYS A 472 22.05 89.12 -43.20
C LYS A 472 20.64 88.61 -43.49
N ALA A 473 20.08 88.94 -44.65
CA ALA A 473 18.75 88.44 -45.04
C ALA A 473 18.76 86.94 -45.37
N LYS A 474 19.90 86.41 -45.83
CA LYS A 474 20.04 84.97 -46.09
C LYS A 474 20.22 84.21 -44.78
N GLU A 475 21.10 84.68 -43.90
CA GLU A 475 21.27 84.15 -42.54
C GLU A 475 19.96 84.17 -41.75
N ALA A 476 19.22 85.28 -41.77
CA ALA A 476 17.92 85.37 -41.11
C ALA A 476 16.86 84.43 -41.73
N LYS A 477 16.93 84.19 -43.05
CA LYS A 477 16.05 83.22 -43.72
C LYS A 477 16.38 81.78 -43.32
N ASP A 478 17.67 81.44 -43.32
CA ASP A 478 18.16 80.13 -42.92
C ASP A 478 17.78 79.88 -41.44
N HIS A 479 17.89 80.89 -40.56
CA HIS A 479 17.40 80.81 -39.18
C HIS A 479 15.88 80.60 -39.07
N VAL A 480 15.07 81.24 -39.91
CA VAL A 480 13.62 80.99 -39.94
C VAL A 480 13.32 79.55 -40.36
N GLU A 481 13.99 79.04 -41.39
CA GLU A 481 13.85 77.65 -41.86
C GLU A 481 14.29 76.65 -40.75
N ASP A 482 15.43 76.88 -40.10
CA ASP A 482 15.92 76.06 -38.99
C ASP A 482 14.91 76.00 -37.81
N TRP A 483 14.35 77.16 -37.42
CA TRP A 483 13.36 77.21 -36.34
C TRP A 483 12.00 76.64 -36.73
N GLU A 484 11.59 76.74 -38.00
CA GLU A 484 10.38 76.07 -38.51
C GLU A 484 10.53 74.55 -38.46
N GLU A 485 11.69 74.03 -38.87
CA GLU A 485 12.02 72.61 -38.77
C GLU A 485 12.06 72.14 -37.32
N GLU A 486 12.64 72.94 -36.42
CA GLU A 486 12.71 72.62 -34.99
C GLU A 486 11.33 72.61 -34.33
N VAL A 487 10.47 73.59 -34.62
CA VAL A 487 9.07 73.60 -34.14
C VAL A 487 8.31 72.37 -34.65
N ALA A 488 8.47 72.02 -35.94
CA ALA A 488 7.84 70.84 -36.51
C ALA A 488 8.34 69.54 -35.86
N ARG A 489 9.66 69.44 -35.60
CA ARG A 489 10.29 68.32 -34.90
C ARG A 489 9.75 68.17 -33.49
N LEU A 490 9.71 69.25 -32.70
CA LEU A 490 9.20 69.24 -31.32
C LEU A 490 7.69 68.93 -31.26
N GLN A 491 6.89 69.48 -32.18
CA GLN A 491 5.47 69.14 -32.29
C GLN A 491 5.25 67.66 -32.64
N GLY A 492 6.13 67.08 -33.46
CA GLY A 492 6.14 65.65 -33.80
C GLY A 492 6.39 64.73 -32.59
N LEU A 493 6.91 65.24 -31.47
CA LEU A 493 7.11 64.47 -30.24
C LEU A 493 5.87 64.41 -29.34
N ARG A 494 4.84 65.24 -29.58
CA ARG A 494 3.61 65.27 -28.75
C ARG A 494 2.89 63.92 -28.65
N PRO A 495 2.72 63.14 -29.74
CA PRO A 495 2.14 61.80 -29.63
C PRO A 495 2.95 60.89 -28.70
N THR A 496 4.27 60.97 -28.75
CA THR A 496 5.16 60.19 -27.87
C THR A 496 5.02 60.62 -26.41
N GLN A 497 4.89 61.93 -26.13
CA GLN A 497 4.61 62.44 -24.78
C GLN A 497 3.28 61.91 -24.23
N VAL A 498 2.21 61.95 -25.03
CA VAL A 498 0.90 61.40 -24.64
C VAL A 498 0.99 59.90 -24.35
N THR A 499 1.71 59.13 -25.17
CA THR A 499 1.91 57.69 -24.88
C THR A 499 2.70 57.46 -23.59
N LEU A 500 3.72 58.26 -23.32
CA LEU A 500 4.51 58.18 -22.09
C LEU A 500 3.65 58.46 -20.87
N ASP A 501 2.87 59.54 -20.89
CA ASP A 501 1.99 59.92 -19.77
C ASP A 501 0.91 58.87 -19.54
N THR A 502 0.33 58.32 -20.61
CA THR A 502 -0.68 57.25 -20.52
C THR A 502 -0.09 55.98 -19.91
N LEU A 503 1.09 55.56 -20.37
CA LEU A 503 1.78 54.39 -19.83
C LEU A 503 2.15 54.59 -18.35
N LYS A 504 2.67 55.76 -18.00
CA LYS A 504 3.20 56.06 -16.66
C LYS A 504 2.11 56.26 -15.61
N PHE A 505 1.04 56.98 -15.94
CA PHE A 505 0.04 57.40 -14.96
C PHE A 505 -1.22 56.55 -14.95
N LYS A 506 -1.43 55.71 -15.98
CA LYS A 506 -2.65 54.88 -16.08
C LYS A 506 -2.32 53.40 -16.31
N ASP A 507 -1.72 53.08 -17.46
CA ASP A 507 -1.71 51.69 -17.93
C ASP A 507 -0.80 50.77 -17.11
N ILE A 508 0.36 51.25 -16.65
CA ILE A 508 1.26 50.48 -15.79
C ILE A 508 0.67 50.33 -14.38
N PRO A 509 0.28 51.41 -13.67
CA PRO A 509 -0.34 51.28 -12.34
C PRO A 509 -1.57 50.35 -12.32
N GLU A 510 -2.46 50.46 -13.31
CA GLU A 510 -3.64 49.58 -13.42
C GLU A 510 -3.24 48.11 -13.63
N THR A 511 -2.20 47.85 -14.42
CA THR A 511 -1.72 46.48 -14.64
C THR A 511 -0.98 45.93 -13.41
N GLU A 512 -0.27 46.76 -12.66
CA GLU A 512 0.37 46.38 -11.40
C GLU A 512 -0.67 46.01 -10.34
N GLU A 513 -1.76 46.76 -10.24
CA GLU A 513 -2.88 46.42 -9.35
C GLU A 513 -3.52 45.08 -9.75
N GLN A 514 -3.76 44.86 -11.05
CA GLN A 514 -4.27 43.57 -11.54
C GLN A 514 -3.31 42.41 -11.24
N VAL A 515 -2.00 42.61 -11.35
CA VAL A 515 -0.99 41.60 -10.99
C VAL A 515 -1.07 41.30 -9.49
N ALA A 516 -1.14 42.31 -8.63
CA ALA A 516 -1.25 42.12 -7.18
C ALA A 516 -2.53 41.34 -6.80
N GLN A 517 -3.66 41.66 -7.42
CA GLN A 517 -4.91 40.92 -7.23
C GLN A 517 -4.77 39.46 -7.69
N CYS A 518 -4.13 39.21 -8.84
CA CYS A 518 -3.88 37.85 -9.32
C CYS A 518 -2.91 37.08 -8.41
N GLU A 519 -1.91 37.73 -7.81
CA GLU A 519 -1.00 37.12 -6.85
C GLU A 519 -1.75 36.64 -5.60
N THR A 520 -2.65 37.47 -5.05
CA THR A 520 -3.49 37.05 -3.91
C THR A 520 -4.41 35.88 -4.28
N ALA A 521 -5.01 35.89 -5.48
CA ALA A 521 -5.86 34.79 -5.95
C ALA A 521 -5.08 33.48 -6.15
N VAL A 522 -3.83 33.55 -6.60
CA VAL A 522 -2.94 32.38 -6.72
C VAL A 522 -2.61 31.80 -5.35
N GLU A 523 -2.32 32.63 -4.35
CA GLU A 523 -2.06 32.18 -2.98
C GLU A 523 -3.30 31.49 -2.38
N GLU A 524 -4.49 32.08 -2.51
CA GLU A 524 -5.74 31.47 -2.04
C GLU A 524 -6.06 30.15 -2.74
N ALA A 525 -5.87 30.09 -4.06
CA ALA A 525 -6.09 28.87 -4.85
C ALA A 525 -5.07 27.78 -4.50
N ARG A 526 -3.81 28.15 -4.24
CA ARG A 526 -2.76 27.23 -3.78
C ARG A 526 -3.11 26.63 -2.42
N ASP A 527 -3.47 27.47 -1.46
CA ASP A 527 -3.89 27.03 -0.14
C ASP A 527 -5.10 26.09 -0.21
N ALA A 528 -6.05 26.35 -1.11
CA ALA A 528 -7.18 25.47 -1.35
C ALA A 528 -6.74 24.11 -1.94
N ALA A 529 -5.84 24.11 -2.92
CA ALA A 529 -5.28 22.91 -3.52
C ALA A 529 -4.47 22.07 -2.52
N ASP A 530 -3.64 22.70 -1.69
CA ASP A 530 -2.84 22.04 -0.66
C ASP A 530 -3.74 21.41 0.43
N ARG A 531 -4.79 22.13 0.86
CA ARG A 531 -5.79 21.59 1.79
C ARG A 531 -6.56 20.40 1.20
N ALA A 532 -6.95 20.47 -0.08
CA ALA A 532 -7.66 19.39 -0.74
C ALA A 532 -6.76 18.16 -0.93
N SER A 533 -5.50 18.36 -1.30
CA SER A 533 -4.50 17.29 -1.45
C SER A 533 -4.18 16.62 -0.11
N SER A 534 -3.99 17.39 0.96
CA SER A 534 -3.76 16.85 2.30
C SER A 534 -4.93 15.98 2.80
N LYS A 535 -6.18 16.39 2.50
CA LYS A 535 -7.37 15.59 2.81
C LYS A 535 -7.39 14.29 1.99
N LEU A 536 -7.03 14.35 0.71
CA LEU A 536 -6.95 13.16 -0.15
C LEU A 536 -5.93 12.15 0.38
N GLU A 537 -4.75 12.62 0.81
CA GLU A 537 -3.73 11.75 1.42
C GLU A 537 -4.22 11.09 2.71
N THR A 538 -4.93 11.86 3.55
CA THR A 538 -5.53 11.33 4.79
C THR A 538 -6.52 10.21 4.49
N ILE A 539 -7.45 10.42 3.54
CA ILE A 539 -8.44 9.40 3.15
C ILE A 539 -7.77 8.18 2.49
N LYS A 540 -6.72 8.38 1.69
CA LYS A 540 -5.93 7.26 1.13
C LYS A 540 -5.28 6.42 2.23
N GLY A 541 -4.73 7.06 3.27
CA GLY A 541 -4.21 6.37 4.45
C GLY A 541 -5.30 5.58 5.19
N GLU A 542 -6.46 6.19 5.42
CA GLU A 542 -7.61 5.50 6.02
C GLU A 542 -8.10 4.30 5.19
N LEU A 543 -8.10 4.41 3.85
CA LEU A 543 -8.44 3.29 2.96
C LEU A 543 -7.46 2.13 3.05
N GLN A 544 -6.17 2.41 3.22
CA GLN A 544 -5.16 1.38 3.44
C GLN A 544 -5.40 0.66 4.79
N ASP A 545 -5.75 1.41 5.84
CA ASP A 545 -6.15 0.84 7.12
C ASP A 545 -7.40 -0.05 6.97
N VAL A 546 -8.41 0.38 6.20
CA VAL A 546 -9.61 -0.40 5.88
C VAL A 546 -9.27 -1.67 5.08
N GLN A 547 -8.29 -1.64 4.18
CA GLN A 547 -7.84 -2.85 3.47
C GLN A 547 -7.24 -3.88 4.44
N SER A 548 -6.41 -3.44 5.40
CA SER A 548 -5.87 -4.32 6.45
C SER A 548 -6.98 -4.91 7.33
N LEU A 549 -8.03 -4.12 7.60
CA LEU A 549 -9.23 -4.60 8.29
C LEU A 549 -9.99 -5.63 7.46
N ARG A 550 -10.11 -5.44 6.14
CA ARG A 550 -10.80 -6.37 5.25
C ARG A 550 -10.15 -7.76 5.25
N GLU A 551 -8.82 -7.83 5.34
CA GLU A 551 -8.11 -9.10 5.51
C GLU A 551 -8.40 -9.77 6.85
N SER A 552 -8.47 -8.97 7.92
CA SER A 552 -8.85 -9.44 9.26
C SER A 552 -10.29 -9.97 9.26
N GLY A 553 -11.23 -9.24 8.66
CA GLY A 553 -12.62 -9.64 8.50
C GLY A 553 -12.79 -10.93 7.69
N LYS A 554 -12.02 -11.11 6.60
CA LYS A 554 -12.00 -12.38 5.83
C LYS A 554 -11.49 -13.54 6.68
N THR A 555 -10.46 -13.30 7.50
CA THR A 555 -9.90 -14.32 8.40
C THR A 555 -10.92 -14.74 9.46
N ILE A 556 -11.58 -13.77 10.10
CA ILE A 556 -12.67 -14.01 11.07
C ILE A 556 -13.80 -14.80 10.40
N ALA A 557 -14.28 -14.39 9.22
CA ALA A 557 -15.35 -15.09 8.51
C ALA A 557 -14.97 -16.54 8.13
N ARG A 558 -13.71 -16.79 7.76
CA ARG A 558 -13.21 -18.15 7.52
C ARG A 558 -13.20 -18.98 8.79
N LEU A 559 -12.64 -18.45 9.88
CA LEU A 559 -12.58 -19.14 11.17
C LEU A 559 -13.98 -19.43 11.72
N GLN A 560 -14.94 -18.51 11.56
CA GLN A 560 -16.34 -18.74 11.92
C GLN A 560 -16.96 -19.91 11.16
N LYS A 561 -16.70 -20.03 9.84
CA LYS A 561 -17.16 -21.20 9.06
C LYS A 561 -16.52 -22.49 9.54
N GLU A 562 -15.23 -22.48 9.85
CA GLU A 562 -14.52 -23.64 10.39
C GLU A 562 -15.04 -24.04 11.79
N VAL A 563 -15.32 -23.07 12.66
CA VAL A 563 -15.94 -23.30 13.98
C VAL A 563 -17.34 -23.89 13.81
N ASN A 564 -18.15 -23.40 12.87
CA ASN A 564 -19.49 -23.94 12.63
C ASN A 564 -19.42 -25.37 12.07
N ARG A 565 -18.46 -25.69 11.21
CA ARG A 565 -18.22 -27.08 10.75
C ARG A 565 -17.80 -27.98 11.92
N LEU A 566 -16.85 -27.52 12.74
CA LEU A 566 -16.41 -28.27 13.94
C LEU A 566 -17.54 -28.46 14.95
N LYS A 567 -18.45 -27.49 15.11
CA LYS A 567 -19.65 -27.65 15.94
C LYS A 567 -20.54 -28.78 15.44
N GLN A 568 -20.80 -28.85 14.13
CA GLN A 568 -21.59 -29.92 13.52
C GLN A 568 -20.91 -31.29 13.66
N GLU A 569 -19.58 -31.37 13.45
CA GLU A 569 -18.80 -32.60 13.67
C GLU A 569 -18.84 -33.04 15.15
N VAL A 570 -18.71 -32.10 16.09
CA VAL A 570 -18.82 -32.35 17.53
C VAL A 570 -20.22 -32.85 17.90
N GLU A 571 -21.27 -32.21 17.41
CA GLU A 571 -22.66 -32.62 17.67
C GLU A 571 -22.96 -34.02 17.10
N SER A 572 -22.48 -34.32 15.89
CA SER A 572 -22.55 -35.66 15.29
C SER A 572 -21.86 -36.72 16.17
N LEU A 573 -20.62 -36.48 16.58
CA LEU A 573 -19.87 -37.41 17.46
C LEU A 573 -20.53 -37.56 18.83
N GLU A 574 -21.10 -36.48 19.38
CA GLU A 574 -21.85 -36.50 20.64
C GLU A 574 -23.12 -37.34 20.52
N THR A 575 -23.87 -37.21 19.41
CA THR A 575 -25.06 -38.04 19.16
C THR A 575 -24.72 -39.52 18.96
N GLU A 576 -23.63 -39.83 18.26
CA GLU A 576 -23.13 -41.20 18.09
C GLU A 576 -22.76 -41.83 19.45
N LEU A 577 -22.00 -41.09 20.28
CA LEU A 577 -21.59 -41.54 21.61
C LEU A 577 -22.75 -41.62 22.62
N ALA A 578 -23.75 -40.75 22.49
CA ALA A 578 -24.96 -40.80 23.32
C ALA A 578 -25.81 -42.05 23.02
N SER A 579 -25.83 -42.50 21.76
CA SER A 579 -26.60 -43.67 21.33
C SER A 579 -26.05 -44.99 21.89
N THR A 580 -24.78 -45.06 22.26
CA THR A 580 -24.13 -46.29 22.73
C THR A 580 -24.09 -46.46 24.26
N GLY A 581 -24.48 -45.44 25.02
CA GLY A 581 -25.05 -45.59 26.37
C GLY A 581 -24.14 -46.06 27.52
N SER A 582 -22.84 -46.33 27.31
CA SER A 582 -21.95 -46.80 28.39
C SER A 582 -21.18 -45.66 29.07
N THR A 583 -21.51 -45.37 30.33
CA THR A 583 -20.88 -44.33 31.16
C THR A 583 -19.65 -44.82 31.94
N LYS A 584 -19.29 -46.11 31.87
CA LYS A 584 -18.11 -46.66 32.57
C LYS A 584 -16.82 -46.32 31.82
N SER A 585 -15.73 -46.07 32.56
CA SER A 585 -14.41 -45.90 31.96
C SER A 585 -13.81 -47.26 31.56
N THR A 586 -12.89 -47.26 30.60
CA THR A 586 -12.15 -48.46 30.19
C THR A 586 -11.33 -49.06 31.34
N GLU A 587 -10.88 -48.23 32.28
CA GLU A 587 -10.11 -48.63 33.47
C GLU A 587 -10.99 -49.35 34.49
N ASP A 588 -12.22 -48.88 34.71
CA ASP A 588 -13.17 -49.51 35.63
C ASP A 588 -13.53 -50.93 35.16
N ILE A 589 -13.79 -51.11 33.86
CA ILE A 589 -14.13 -52.42 33.29
C ILE A 589 -12.93 -53.37 33.32
N GLN A 590 -11.73 -52.86 33.03
CA GLN A 590 -10.51 -53.67 33.14
C GLN A 590 -10.29 -54.15 34.58
N GLY A 591 -10.53 -53.29 35.57
CA GLY A 591 -10.48 -53.64 37.00
C GLY A 591 -11.50 -54.73 37.36
N GLU A 592 -12.74 -54.62 36.90
CA GLU A 592 -13.77 -55.65 37.12
C GLU A 592 -13.39 -57.00 36.45
N ILE A 593 -12.81 -56.97 35.25
CA ILE A 593 -12.31 -58.17 34.54
C ILE A 593 -11.18 -58.84 35.32
N ASP A 594 -10.24 -58.08 35.87
CA ASP A 594 -9.10 -58.60 36.63
C ASP A 594 -9.57 -59.22 37.97
N VAL A 595 -10.52 -58.58 38.65
CA VAL A 595 -11.15 -59.12 39.86
C VAL A 595 -11.86 -60.44 39.55
N LEU A 596 -12.69 -60.50 38.51
CA LEU A 596 -13.37 -61.74 38.10
C LEU A 596 -12.36 -62.83 37.67
N SER A 597 -11.28 -62.46 36.99
CA SER A 597 -10.21 -63.39 36.60
C SER A 597 -9.48 -63.95 37.82
N SER A 598 -9.27 -63.13 38.86
CA SER A 598 -8.72 -63.59 40.13
C SER A 598 -9.67 -64.52 40.88
N GLN A 599 -10.98 -64.25 40.86
CA GLN A 599 -12.02 -65.09 41.45
C GLN A 599 -12.11 -66.44 40.75
N ILE A 600 -12.09 -66.47 39.41
CA ILE A 600 -12.06 -67.71 38.62
C ILE A 600 -10.84 -68.56 38.98
N ARG A 601 -9.65 -67.94 39.09
CA ARG A 601 -8.42 -68.65 39.49
C ARG A 601 -8.48 -69.18 40.93
N ALA A 602 -9.12 -68.47 41.84
CA ALA A 602 -9.32 -68.92 43.23
C ALA A 602 -10.27 -70.12 43.28
N LEU A 603 -11.42 -70.03 42.59
CA LEU A 603 -12.39 -71.11 42.45
C LEU A 603 -11.78 -72.35 41.79
N ASP A 604 -10.90 -72.18 40.80
CA ASP A 604 -10.15 -73.29 40.19
C ASP A 604 -9.16 -73.95 41.15
N LYS A 605 -8.45 -73.16 41.97
CA LYS A 605 -7.56 -73.72 43.00
C LYS A 605 -8.33 -74.49 44.05
N GLU A 606 -9.47 -73.96 44.48
CA GLU A 606 -10.37 -74.62 45.43
C GLU A 606 -10.96 -75.90 44.84
N SER A 607 -11.48 -75.85 43.61
CA SER A 607 -12.01 -77.02 42.89
C SER A 607 -10.94 -78.12 42.75
N ASN A 608 -9.72 -77.77 42.34
CA ASN A 608 -8.60 -78.70 42.30
C ASN A 608 -8.20 -79.22 43.69
N GLY A 609 -8.34 -78.40 44.74
CA GLY A 609 -8.14 -78.78 46.12
C GLY A 609 -9.15 -79.83 46.59
N TRP A 610 -10.44 -79.57 46.36
CA TRP A 610 -11.53 -80.50 46.66
C TRP A 610 -11.41 -81.80 45.86
N MET A 611 -11.00 -81.73 44.59
CA MET A 611 -10.76 -82.90 43.75
C MET A 611 -9.59 -83.75 44.28
N ARG A 612 -8.45 -83.13 44.63
CA ARG A 612 -7.31 -83.83 45.24
C ARG A 612 -7.64 -84.44 46.59
N GLU A 613 -8.45 -83.77 47.41
CA GLU A 613 -8.87 -84.29 48.71
C GLU A 613 -9.87 -85.44 48.57
N ARG A 614 -10.81 -85.34 47.63
CA ARG A 614 -11.71 -86.44 47.25
C ARG A 614 -10.92 -87.66 46.78
N ASP A 615 -9.91 -87.46 45.93
CA ASP A 615 -9.09 -88.56 45.40
C ASP A 615 -8.18 -89.18 46.48
N ARG A 616 -7.63 -88.37 47.39
CA ARG A 616 -6.91 -88.87 48.59
C ARG A 616 -7.80 -89.70 49.51
N GLN A 617 -9.03 -89.25 49.75
CA GLN A 617 -10.00 -89.96 50.57
C GLN A 617 -10.43 -91.27 49.89
N LYS A 618 -10.60 -91.28 48.56
CA LYS A 618 -10.86 -92.49 47.77
C LYS A 618 -9.71 -93.49 47.87
N CYS A 619 -8.45 -93.08 47.68
CA CYS A 619 -7.29 -93.97 47.85
C CYS A 619 -7.21 -94.56 49.27
N ARG A 620 -7.47 -93.76 50.31
CA ARG A 620 -7.52 -94.24 51.70
C ARG A 620 -8.65 -95.24 51.96
N SER A 621 -9.72 -95.21 51.18
CA SER A 621 -10.83 -96.17 51.28
C SER A 621 -10.58 -97.47 50.53
N THR A 622 -9.66 -97.49 49.56
CA THR A 622 -9.31 -98.67 48.75
C THR A 622 -8.08 -99.43 49.26
N ASP A 623 -7.24 -98.79 50.08
CA ASP A 623 -6.04 -99.40 50.69
C ASP A 623 -6.33 -100.20 51.99
N TYR A 624 -7.61 -100.32 52.38
CA TYR A 624 -8.11 -101.17 53.47
C TYR A 624 -9.16 -102.13 52.94
#